data_AF-A0A519K6M7-F1
#
_entry.id   AF-A0A519K6M7-F1
#
_cell.length_a   1.000
_cell.length_b   1.000
_cell.length_c   1.000
_cell.angle_alpha   90.00
_cell.angle_beta   90.00
_cell.angle_gamma   90.00
#
_symmetry.space_group_name_H-M   'P 1'
#
loop_
_entity.id
_entity.type
_entity.pdbx_description
1 polymer ?
#
loop_
_entity_poly.entity_id
_entity_poly.type
_entity_poly.pdbx_seq_one_letter_code
_entity_poly.pdbx_strand_id
1 'polypeptide(L)'
;MVLVGPATAQTAPPAAVTRNAENATLAGVLHDYELYLRAQDPITAGMEGDRAALGRLPDASREAEVAQEEPLKAFADRLAAIDASRLTADDRLNHAFMTYVIRRSRDRIPLDTGRIDAFSSEGGPGQMLGYVASVTRITSAEDAELYIARLDAMAQIYDDQKDNARRGLTSGLVQPRSIVENALSLIEPE
;
A
#
# COMPACT_ATOMS: atom_id res chain seq x y z
N MET A 1 12.07 -57.17 -4.28
CA MET A 1 11.35 -56.02 -4.88
C MET A 1 10.19 -55.69 -3.96
N VAL A 2 10.39 -54.73 -3.04
CA VAL A 2 9.39 -54.35 -2.02
C VAL A 2 8.66 -53.11 -2.54
N LEU A 3 7.36 -53.21 -2.72
CA LEU A 3 6.49 -52.10 -3.10
C LEU A 3 6.32 -51.16 -1.90
N VAL A 4 6.77 -49.92 -2.05
CA VAL A 4 6.51 -48.83 -1.10
C VAL A 4 5.12 -48.28 -1.38
N GLY A 5 4.24 -48.33 -0.38
CA GLY A 5 2.88 -47.77 -0.45
C GLY A 5 2.89 -46.24 -0.48
N PRO A 6 1.83 -45.60 -0.98
CA PRO A 6 1.77 -44.14 -1.10
C PRO A 6 1.76 -43.49 0.29
N ALA A 7 2.65 -42.52 0.49
CA ALA A 7 2.69 -41.69 1.68
C ALA A 7 1.44 -40.81 1.72
N THR A 8 0.64 -40.95 2.78
CA THR A 8 -0.45 -40.01 3.07
C THR A 8 0.15 -38.69 3.51
N ALA A 9 -0.08 -37.62 2.74
CA ALA A 9 0.26 -36.27 3.15
C ALA A 9 -0.58 -35.91 4.39
N GLN A 10 0.07 -35.81 5.54
CA GLN A 10 -0.55 -35.29 6.75
C GLN A 10 -0.76 -33.79 6.54
N THR A 11 -1.98 -33.36 6.25
CA THR A 11 -2.33 -31.93 6.30
C THR A 11 -2.16 -31.45 7.73
N ALA A 12 -1.18 -30.57 7.95
CA ALA A 12 -1.03 -29.88 9.22
C ALA A 12 -2.34 -29.15 9.56
N PRO A 13 -2.75 -29.10 10.85
CA PRO A 13 -3.89 -28.29 11.25
C PRO A 13 -3.67 -26.84 10.80
N PRO A 14 -4.73 -26.09 10.46
CA PRO A 14 -4.61 -24.68 10.12
C PRO A 14 -3.85 -23.99 11.25
N ALA A 15 -2.76 -23.31 10.90
CA ALA A 15 -2.02 -22.50 11.86
C ALA A 15 -3.02 -21.60 12.59
N ALA A 16 -3.05 -21.70 13.92
CA ALA A 16 -3.81 -20.76 14.72
C ALA A 16 -3.40 -19.36 14.26
N VAL A 17 -4.38 -18.48 13.98
CA VAL A 17 -4.11 -17.09 13.63
C VAL A 17 -3.21 -16.53 14.73
N THR A 18 -1.93 -16.37 14.43
CA THR A 18 -0.96 -15.85 15.39
C THR A 18 -1.46 -14.48 15.78
N ARG A 19 -1.87 -14.30 17.03
CA ARG A 19 -2.19 -12.95 17.50
C ARG A 19 -0.90 -12.14 17.44
N ASN A 20 -0.90 -11.05 16.69
CA ASN A 20 0.25 -10.16 16.55
C ASN A 20 0.66 -9.48 17.88
N ALA A 21 -0.18 -9.57 18.91
CA ALA A 21 0.13 -9.16 20.28
C ALA A 21 -0.70 -9.95 21.29
N GLU A 22 -0.17 -10.17 22.50
CA GLU A 22 -0.91 -10.79 23.60
C GLU A 22 -1.87 -9.80 24.26
N ASN A 23 -1.44 -8.55 24.41
CA ASN A 23 -2.27 -7.46 24.89
C ASN A 23 -3.39 -7.15 23.88
N ALA A 24 -4.64 -7.34 24.30
CA ALA A 24 -5.81 -7.17 23.43
C ALA A 24 -5.97 -5.75 22.86
N THR A 25 -5.57 -4.72 23.61
CA THR A 25 -5.64 -3.32 23.13
C THR A 25 -4.62 -3.09 22.03
N LEU A 26 -3.37 -3.52 22.24
CA LEU A 26 -2.33 -3.44 21.21
C LEU A 26 -2.73 -4.26 19.97
N ALA A 27 -3.20 -5.50 20.15
CA ALA A 27 -3.65 -6.35 19.05
C ALA A 27 -4.75 -5.68 18.21
N GLY A 28 -5.71 -5.01 18.86
CA GLY A 28 -6.76 -4.25 18.17
C GLY A 28 -6.20 -3.08 17.36
N VAL A 29 -5.24 -2.32 17.89
CA VAL A 29 -4.59 -1.23 17.13
C VAL A 29 -3.85 -1.76 15.91
N LEU A 30 -3.09 -2.85 16.05
CA LEU A 30 -2.34 -3.45 14.95
C LEU A 30 -3.28 -3.95 13.85
N HIS A 31 -4.39 -4.61 14.23
CA HIS A 31 -5.40 -5.08 13.28
C HIS A 31 -6.08 -3.94 12.54
N ASP A 32 -6.53 -2.90 13.24
CA ASP A 32 -7.19 -1.76 12.61
C ASP A 32 -6.23 -0.99 11.69
N TYR A 33 -4.95 -0.91 12.04
CA TYR A 33 -3.93 -0.32 11.18
C TYR A 33 -3.67 -1.15 9.92
N GLU A 34 -3.68 -2.48 10.02
CA GLU A 34 -3.61 -3.38 8.86
C GLU A 34 -4.81 -3.16 7.91
N LEU A 35 -6.03 -3.08 8.46
CA LEU A 35 -7.23 -2.79 7.66
C LEU A 35 -7.13 -1.41 6.99
N TYR A 36 -6.62 -0.41 7.71
CA TYR A 36 -6.36 0.91 7.15
C TYR A 36 -5.36 0.84 5.98
N LEU A 37 -4.24 0.14 6.14
CA LEU A 37 -3.23 -0.01 5.07
C LEU A 37 -3.82 -0.69 3.82
N ARG A 38 -4.60 -1.76 3.99
CA ARG A 38 -5.27 -2.45 2.87
C ARG A 38 -6.25 -1.53 2.13
N ALA A 39 -6.95 -0.66 2.86
CA ALA A 39 -7.85 0.31 2.24
C ALA A 39 -7.11 1.38 1.42
N GLN A 40 -5.88 1.72 1.79
CA GLN A 40 -5.02 2.67 1.06
C GLN A 40 -4.32 2.04 -0.16
N ASP A 41 -4.20 0.71 -0.21
CA ASP A 41 -3.57 -0.02 -1.31
C ASP A 41 -4.54 -1.02 -1.98
N PRO A 42 -5.47 -0.52 -2.83
CA PRO A 42 -6.45 -1.36 -3.50
C PRO A 42 -5.83 -2.35 -4.50
N ILE A 43 -4.60 -2.12 -4.95
CA ILE A 43 -3.91 -3.02 -5.87
C ILE A 43 -3.51 -4.28 -5.10
N THR A 44 -2.72 -4.12 -4.04
CA THR A 44 -2.28 -5.25 -3.20
C THR A 44 -3.47 -5.94 -2.55
N ALA A 45 -4.44 -5.18 -2.02
CA ALA A 45 -5.66 -5.76 -1.43
C ALA A 45 -6.41 -6.67 -2.42
N GLY A 46 -6.53 -6.25 -3.69
CA GLY A 46 -7.11 -7.07 -4.74
C GLY A 46 -6.31 -8.35 -5.05
N MET A 47 -4.98 -8.26 -5.07
CA MET A 47 -4.08 -9.40 -5.25
C MET A 47 -4.16 -10.40 -4.07
N GLU A 48 -4.42 -9.91 -2.86
CA GLU A 48 -4.64 -10.71 -1.66
C GLU A 48 -6.07 -11.25 -1.52
N GLY A 49 -6.95 -10.98 -2.49
CA GLY A 49 -8.28 -11.57 -2.59
C GLY A 49 -9.45 -10.67 -2.17
N ASP A 50 -9.22 -9.39 -1.86
CA ASP A 50 -10.31 -8.43 -1.67
C ASP A 50 -10.98 -8.10 -3.01
N ARG A 51 -12.13 -8.73 -3.27
CA ARG A 51 -12.90 -8.52 -4.49
C ARG A 51 -13.38 -7.09 -4.66
N ALA A 52 -13.70 -6.38 -3.57
CA ALA A 52 -14.16 -5.00 -3.66
C ALA A 52 -13.03 -4.04 -4.07
N ALA A 53 -11.77 -4.44 -3.87
CA ALA A 53 -10.60 -3.65 -4.27
C ALA A 53 -10.20 -3.82 -5.74
N LEU A 54 -10.61 -4.91 -6.40
CA LEU A 54 -10.24 -5.24 -7.79
C LEU A 54 -10.63 -4.18 -8.81
N GLY A 55 -11.67 -3.39 -8.54
CA GLY A 55 -12.14 -2.31 -9.41
C GLY A 55 -11.53 -0.93 -9.14
N ARG A 56 -10.62 -0.81 -8.16
CA ARG A 56 -10.11 0.48 -7.68
C ARG A 56 -8.63 0.68 -8.02
N LEU A 57 -8.26 1.95 -8.21
CA LEU A 57 -6.88 2.44 -8.23
C LEU A 57 -6.64 3.30 -6.98
N PRO A 58 -5.39 3.44 -6.50
CA PRO A 58 -5.07 4.33 -5.38
C PRO A 58 -5.36 5.80 -5.75
N ASP A 59 -5.63 6.64 -4.75
CA ASP A 59 -5.71 8.09 -4.93
C ASP A 59 -4.31 8.68 -4.67
N ALA A 60 -3.70 9.26 -5.70
CA ALA A 60 -2.34 9.78 -5.64
C ALA A 60 -2.29 11.31 -5.43
N SER A 61 -3.44 11.93 -5.16
CA SER A 61 -3.56 13.37 -4.96
C SER A 61 -2.90 13.83 -3.65
N ARG A 62 -2.59 15.14 -3.59
CA ARG A 62 -2.06 15.75 -2.36
C ARG A 62 -3.12 15.76 -1.26
N GLU A 63 -4.36 15.95 -1.65
CA GLU A 63 -5.53 15.96 -0.79
C GLU A 63 -5.67 14.62 -0.07
N ALA A 64 -5.52 13.50 -0.80
CA ALA A 64 -5.54 12.16 -0.23
C ALA A 64 -4.37 11.93 0.73
N GLU A 65 -3.15 12.36 0.40
CA GLU A 65 -1.99 12.27 1.31
C GLU A 65 -2.23 13.05 2.61
N VAL A 66 -2.72 14.28 2.53
CA VAL A 66 -3.01 15.12 3.71
C VAL A 66 -4.14 14.54 4.54
N ALA A 67 -5.15 13.94 3.90
CA ALA A 67 -6.26 13.28 4.59
C ALA A 67 -5.82 12.08 5.45
N GLN A 68 -4.61 11.54 5.24
CA GLN A 68 -4.05 10.48 6.08
C GLN A 68 -3.62 10.97 7.48
N GLU A 69 -3.45 12.27 7.70
CA GLU A 69 -2.95 12.80 8.98
C GLU A 69 -3.90 12.47 10.15
N GLU A 70 -5.20 12.68 9.98
CA GLU A 70 -6.20 12.41 11.02
C GLU A 70 -6.26 10.91 11.43
N PRO A 71 -6.42 9.93 10.51
CA PRO A 71 -6.42 8.53 10.91
C PRO A 71 -5.09 8.10 11.53
N LEU A 72 -3.95 8.56 10.99
CA LEU A 72 -2.63 8.24 11.56
C LEU A 72 -2.46 8.83 12.97
N LYS A 73 -2.94 10.07 13.19
CA LYS A 73 -2.95 10.68 14.52
C LYS A 73 -3.80 9.87 15.49
N ALA A 74 -4.98 9.42 15.07
CA ALA A 74 -5.84 8.58 15.91
C ALA A 74 -5.15 7.27 16.32
N PHE A 75 -4.42 6.61 15.41
CA PHE A 75 -3.61 5.44 15.77
C PHE A 75 -2.47 5.78 16.74
N ALA A 76 -1.78 6.90 16.53
CA ALA A 76 -0.72 7.37 17.44
C ALA A 76 -1.26 7.62 18.86
N ASP A 77 -2.42 8.28 18.98
CA ASP A 77 -3.07 8.55 20.27
C ASP A 77 -3.45 7.25 20.98
N ARG A 78 -4.00 6.26 20.24
CA ARG A 78 -4.34 4.93 20.78
C ARG A 78 -3.11 4.18 21.29
N LEU A 79 -1.98 4.25 20.59
CA LEU A 79 -0.73 3.64 21.06
C LEU A 79 -0.18 4.35 22.29
N ALA A 80 -0.24 5.69 22.33
CA ALA A 80 0.25 6.48 23.46
C ALA A 80 -0.54 6.20 24.76
N ALA A 81 -1.80 5.78 24.65
CA ALA A 81 -2.62 5.39 25.79
C ALA A 81 -2.25 4.02 26.42
N ILE A 82 -1.42 3.21 25.74
CA ILE A 82 -1.01 1.89 26.24
C ILE A 82 0.20 2.06 27.17
N ASP A 83 0.07 1.62 28.43
CA ASP A 83 1.19 1.55 29.38
C ASP A 83 2.17 0.44 29.00
N ALA A 84 3.24 0.83 28.30
CA ALA A 84 4.27 -0.08 27.82
C ALA A 84 5.01 -0.84 28.95
N SER A 85 5.00 -0.35 30.19
CA SER A 85 5.65 -1.04 31.32
C SER A 85 4.94 -2.33 31.71
N ARG A 86 3.66 -2.47 31.35
CA ARG A 86 2.80 -3.63 31.65
C ARG A 86 2.73 -4.65 30.52
N LEU A 87 3.38 -4.38 29.39
CA LEU A 87 3.41 -5.27 28.23
C LEU A 87 4.44 -6.40 28.43
N THR A 88 4.32 -7.47 27.64
CA THR A 88 5.39 -8.48 27.51
C THR A 88 6.58 -7.90 26.74
N ALA A 89 7.68 -8.64 26.62
CA ALA A 89 8.82 -8.19 25.84
C ALA A 89 8.47 -8.00 24.35
N ASP A 90 7.75 -8.97 23.78
CA ASP A 90 7.33 -8.95 22.38
C ASP A 90 6.30 -7.84 22.11
N ASP A 91 5.31 -7.67 23.00
CA ASP A 91 4.33 -6.59 22.87
C ASP A 91 4.99 -5.21 23.03
N ARG A 92 6.00 -5.05 23.89
CA ARG A 92 6.78 -3.81 23.97
C ARG A 92 7.51 -3.52 22.66
N LEU A 93 8.09 -4.54 22.03
CA LEU A 93 8.74 -4.39 20.73
C LEU A 93 7.74 -3.97 19.66
N ASN A 94 6.59 -4.67 19.58
CA ASN A 94 5.54 -4.36 18.61
C ASN A 94 4.96 -2.96 18.82
N HIS A 95 4.72 -2.56 20.07
CA HIS A 95 4.29 -1.21 20.43
C HIS A 95 5.30 -0.14 19.99
N ALA A 96 6.59 -0.33 20.31
CA ALA A 96 7.64 0.60 19.94
C ALA A 96 7.81 0.71 18.41
N PHE A 97 7.77 -0.43 17.72
CA PHE A 97 7.88 -0.49 16.26
C PHE A 97 6.69 0.21 15.59
N MET A 98 5.46 -0.09 16.02
CA MET A 98 4.28 0.54 15.44
C MET A 98 4.23 2.04 15.72
N THR A 99 4.66 2.48 16.90
CA THR A 99 4.82 3.90 17.24
C THR A 99 5.79 4.59 16.27
N TYR A 100 6.93 3.94 15.96
CA TYR A 100 7.89 4.46 14.98
C TYR A 100 7.30 4.52 13.57
N VAL A 101 6.61 3.47 13.12
CA VAL A 101 6.00 3.39 11.78
C VAL A 101 4.99 4.52 11.58
N ILE A 102 4.03 4.68 12.50
CA ILE A 102 3.00 5.71 12.39
C ILE A 102 3.60 7.11 12.45
N ARG A 103 4.55 7.35 13.37
CA ARG A 103 5.24 8.64 13.45
C ARG A 103 5.93 8.97 12.13
N ARG A 104 6.67 8.02 11.56
CA ARG A 104 7.34 8.20 10.26
C ARG A 104 6.35 8.50 9.14
N SER A 105 5.21 7.82 9.10
CA SER A 105 4.18 8.08 8.09
C SER A 105 3.62 9.50 8.20
N ARG A 106 3.36 9.99 9.42
CA ARG A 106 2.90 11.37 9.67
C ARG A 106 3.97 12.40 9.34
N ASP A 107 5.21 12.17 9.78
CA ASP A 107 6.34 13.07 9.54
C ASP A 107 6.64 13.24 8.04
N ARG A 108 6.22 12.28 7.18
CA ARG A 108 6.35 12.38 5.72
C ARG A 108 5.35 13.35 5.10
N ILE A 109 4.11 13.42 5.60
CA ILE A 109 3.03 14.25 5.02
C ILE A 109 3.45 15.71 4.83
N PRO A 110 4.04 16.43 5.82
CA PRO A 110 4.47 17.82 5.62
C PRO A 110 5.65 17.98 4.65
N LEU A 111 6.39 16.91 4.34
CA LEU A 111 7.49 16.96 3.37
C LEU A 111 6.98 17.06 1.92
N ASP A 112 5.72 16.66 1.64
CA ASP A 112 5.10 16.68 0.31
C ASP A 112 6.03 16.04 -0.74
N THR A 113 6.43 14.79 -0.49
CA THR A 113 7.34 14.05 -1.38
C THR A 113 6.67 13.68 -2.70
N GLY A 114 5.33 13.68 -2.75
CA GLY A 114 4.54 13.51 -3.98
C GLY A 114 5.07 14.34 -5.16
N ARG A 115 5.62 15.54 -4.89
CA ARG A 115 6.27 16.42 -5.88
C ARG A 115 7.33 15.75 -6.75
N ILE A 116 8.05 14.77 -6.21
CA ILE A 116 9.05 13.97 -6.92
C ILE A 116 8.61 12.52 -7.14
N ASP A 117 7.55 12.05 -6.47
CA ASP A 117 7.04 10.69 -6.63
C ASP A 117 6.12 10.51 -7.85
N ALA A 118 5.87 11.59 -8.63
CA ALA A 118 5.15 11.53 -9.91
C ALA A 118 5.75 10.52 -10.89
N PHE A 119 7.07 10.40 -10.88
CA PHE A 119 7.85 9.34 -11.51
C PHE A 119 9.26 9.34 -10.91
N SER A 120 9.95 8.22 -10.98
CA SER A 120 11.34 8.05 -10.52
C SER A 120 12.13 7.16 -11.48
N SER A 121 13.38 6.84 -11.14
CA SER A 121 14.16 5.83 -11.87
C SER A 121 13.55 4.43 -11.84
N GLU A 122 12.61 4.18 -10.93
CA GLU A 122 11.92 2.88 -10.83
C GLU A 122 10.61 2.85 -11.64
N GLY A 123 10.22 3.98 -12.25
CA GLY A 123 9.02 4.07 -13.09
C GLY A 123 8.08 5.22 -12.73
N GLY A 124 6.88 5.16 -13.29
CA GLY A 124 5.81 6.12 -13.06
C GLY A 124 4.42 5.48 -13.24
N PRO A 125 3.35 6.28 -13.38
CA PRO A 125 1.98 5.77 -13.47
C PRO A 125 1.79 4.74 -14.58
N GLY A 126 2.40 4.93 -15.76
CA GLY A 126 2.32 3.98 -16.86
C GLY A 126 2.91 2.60 -16.55
N GLN A 127 4.04 2.55 -15.85
CA GLN A 127 4.67 1.28 -15.46
C GLN A 127 3.83 0.56 -14.39
N MET A 128 3.29 1.29 -13.42
CA MET A 128 2.38 0.72 -12.43
C MET A 128 1.14 0.10 -13.11
N LEU A 129 0.51 0.83 -14.04
CA LEU A 129 -0.66 0.33 -14.77
C LEU A 129 -0.31 -0.86 -15.68
N GLY A 130 0.85 -0.83 -16.34
CA GLY A 130 1.36 -1.96 -17.13
C GLY A 130 1.60 -3.21 -16.27
N TYR A 131 2.16 -3.03 -15.07
CA TYR A 131 2.30 -4.12 -14.10
C TYR A 131 0.93 -4.68 -13.70
N VAL A 132 -0.02 -3.83 -13.28
CA VAL A 132 -1.37 -4.24 -12.89
C VAL A 132 -2.06 -5.01 -14.03
N ALA A 133 -1.94 -4.54 -15.27
CA ALA A 133 -2.45 -5.25 -16.44
C ALA A 133 -1.83 -6.65 -16.59
N SER A 134 -0.51 -6.77 -16.37
CA SER A 134 0.20 -8.05 -16.52
C SER A 134 -0.18 -9.11 -15.48
N VAL A 135 -0.59 -8.69 -14.28
CA VAL A 135 -0.97 -9.59 -13.18
C VAL A 135 -2.48 -9.73 -12.98
N THR A 136 -3.30 -8.98 -13.71
CA THR A 136 -4.76 -9.08 -13.61
C THR A 136 -5.26 -10.36 -14.26
N ARG A 137 -5.98 -11.17 -13.49
CA ARG A 137 -6.64 -12.38 -13.98
C ARG A 137 -8.14 -12.14 -14.17
N ILE A 138 -8.61 -12.23 -15.41
CA ILE A 138 -10.03 -12.09 -15.75
C ILE A 138 -10.60 -13.48 -16.02
N THR A 139 -11.50 -13.96 -15.15
CA THR A 139 -12.10 -15.31 -15.27
C THR A 139 -13.61 -15.32 -15.43
N SER A 140 -14.24 -14.15 -15.29
CA SER A 140 -15.68 -13.97 -15.36
C SER A 140 -16.02 -12.60 -15.97
N ALA A 141 -17.28 -12.42 -16.36
CA ALA A 141 -17.78 -11.12 -16.80
C ALA A 141 -17.65 -10.06 -15.69
N GLU A 142 -17.88 -10.43 -14.43
CA GLU A 142 -17.72 -9.53 -13.29
C GLU A 142 -16.27 -9.06 -13.12
N ASP A 143 -15.28 -9.96 -13.26
CA ASP A 143 -13.87 -9.56 -13.20
C ASP A 143 -13.50 -8.61 -14.36
N ALA A 144 -14.14 -8.77 -15.53
CA ALA A 144 -13.95 -7.88 -16.67
C ALA A 144 -14.52 -6.48 -16.40
N GLU A 145 -15.73 -6.38 -15.82
CA GLU A 145 -16.33 -5.10 -15.42
C GLU A 145 -15.47 -4.37 -14.36
N LEU A 146 -14.92 -5.10 -13.39
CA LEU A 146 -14.00 -4.53 -12.40
C LEU A 146 -12.71 -4.03 -13.06
N TYR A 147 -12.17 -4.76 -14.03
CA TYR A 147 -11.00 -4.29 -14.76
C TYR A 147 -11.31 -3.05 -15.62
N ILE A 148 -12.47 -3.00 -16.27
CA ILE A 148 -12.94 -1.80 -17.00
C ILE A 148 -13.04 -0.60 -16.06
N ALA A 149 -13.59 -0.77 -14.85
CA ALA A 149 -13.64 0.30 -13.86
C ALA A 149 -12.25 0.85 -13.49
N ARG A 150 -11.22 -0.02 -13.42
CA ARG A 150 -9.82 0.44 -13.26
C ARG A 150 -9.33 1.22 -14.48
N LEU A 151 -9.62 0.75 -15.70
CA LEU A 151 -9.25 1.46 -16.93
C LEU A 151 -9.87 2.86 -16.97
N ASP A 152 -11.14 2.98 -16.61
CA ASP A 152 -11.86 4.26 -16.57
C ASP A 152 -11.26 5.22 -15.52
N ALA A 153 -10.73 4.69 -14.42
CA ALA A 153 -10.06 5.47 -13.38
C ALA A 153 -8.60 5.86 -13.73
N MET A 154 -8.01 5.33 -14.80
CA MET A 154 -6.59 5.57 -15.13
C MET A 154 -6.28 7.05 -15.36
N ALA A 155 -7.19 7.80 -15.98
CA ALA A 155 -6.99 9.22 -16.26
C ALA A 155 -6.68 10.01 -14.98
N GLN A 156 -7.38 9.69 -13.88
CA GLN A 156 -7.20 10.37 -12.60
C GLN A 156 -5.78 10.17 -12.05
N ILE A 157 -5.22 8.95 -12.15
CA ILE A 157 -3.84 8.69 -11.72
C ILE A 157 -2.85 9.60 -12.45
N TYR A 158 -3.01 9.78 -13.75
CA TYR A 158 -2.13 10.68 -14.52
C TYR A 158 -2.34 12.15 -14.14
N ASP A 159 -3.58 12.56 -13.89
CA ASP A 159 -3.91 13.92 -13.46
C ASP A 159 -3.29 14.24 -12.08
N ASP A 160 -3.43 13.34 -11.11
CA ASP A 160 -2.82 13.45 -9.78
C ASP A 160 -1.30 13.60 -9.89
N GLN A 161 -0.64 12.73 -10.67
CA GLN A 161 0.82 12.78 -10.81
C GLN A 161 1.31 14.02 -11.57
N LYS A 162 0.53 14.48 -12.55
CA LYS A 162 0.82 15.75 -13.24
C LYS A 162 0.72 16.93 -12.29
N ASP A 163 -0.29 16.97 -11.43
CA ASP A 163 -0.45 18.03 -10.45
C ASP A 163 0.63 17.98 -9.36
N ASN A 164 1.03 16.78 -8.93
CA ASN A 164 2.20 16.56 -8.09
C ASN A 164 3.49 17.12 -8.73
N ALA A 165 3.79 16.76 -9.98
CA ALA A 165 4.96 17.27 -10.69
C ALA A 165 4.94 18.80 -10.87
N ARG A 166 3.75 19.39 -11.13
CA ARG A 166 3.57 20.86 -11.19
C ARG A 166 3.88 21.55 -9.87
N ARG A 167 3.47 20.95 -8.74
CA ARG A 167 3.87 21.45 -7.41
C ARG A 167 5.40 21.38 -7.24
N GLY A 168 6.03 20.30 -7.69
CA GLY A 168 7.49 20.15 -7.70
C GLY A 168 8.20 21.25 -8.50
N LEU A 169 7.72 21.55 -9.71
CA LEU A 169 8.21 22.67 -10.53
C LEU A 169 8.07 24.01 -9.81
N THR A 170 6.94 24.23 -9.15
CA THR A 170 6.65 25.49 -8.43
C THR A 170 7.56 25.66 -7.21
N SER A 171 7.83 24.59 -6.46
CA SER A 171 8.64 24.64 -5.24
C SER A 171 10.14 24.44 -5.49
N GLY A 172 10.55 24.13 -6.72
CA GLY A 172 11.93 23.76 -7.06
C GLY A 172 12.35 22.36 -6.58
N LEU A 173 11.41 21.52 -6.13
CA LEU A 173 11.69 20.13 -5.75
C LEU A 173 11.33 19.23 -6.94
N VAL A 174 12.32 18.93 -7.76
CA VAL A 174 12.15 18.22 -9.04
C VAL A 174 13.10 17.04 -9.17
N GLN A 175 12.73 16.08 -10.02
CA GLN A 175 13.60 14.96 -10.36
C GLN A 175 14.88 15.42 -11.10
N PRO A 176 16.02 14.74 -10.91
CA PRO A 176 17.22 14.94 -11.72
C PRO A 176 16.96 14.78 -13.21
N ARG A 177 17.71 15.52 -14.04
CA ARG A 177 17.60 15.50 -15.51
C ARG A 177 17.61 14.08 -16.10
N SER A 178 18.50 13.22 -15.62
CA SER A 178 18.61 11.84 -16.12
C SER A 178 17.35 11.01 -15.89
N ILE A 179 16.62 11.25 -14.80
CA ILE A 179 15.35 10.58 -14.51
C ILE A 179 14.25 11.13 -15.43
N VAL A 180 14.22 12.43 -15.68
CA VAL A 180 13.25 13.05 -16.60
C VAL A 180 13.46 12.55 -18.03
N GLU A 181 14.71 12.52 -18.52
CA GLU A 181 15.04 12.01 -19.87
C GLU A 181 14.67 10.54 -20.02
N ASN A 182 14.91 9.71 -18.99
CA ASN A 182 14.46 8.32 -18.99
C ASN A 182 12.93 8.21 -19.04
N ALA A 183 12.20 8.98 -18.23
CA ALA A 183 10.75 8.96 -18.24
C ALA A 183 10.16 9.34 -19.61
N LEU A 184 10.78 10.31 -20.31
CA LEU A 184 10.38 10.69 -21.67
C LEU A 184 10.56 9.53 -22.66
N SER A 185 11.67 8.79 -22.57
CA SER A 185 11.92 7.64 -23.46
C SER A 185 10.92 6.49 -23.29
N LEU A 186 10.22 6.41 -22.15
CA LEU A 186 9.21 5.37 -21.87
C LEU A 186 7.82 5.72 -22.43
N ILE A 187 7.59 6.98 -22.81
CA ILE A 187 6.27 7.46 -23.27
C ILE A 187 6.20 7.54 -24.80
N GLU A 188 7.35 7.67 -25.47
CA GLU A 188 7.42 7.68 -26.93
C GLU A 188 7.13 6.27 -27.47
N PRO A 189 6.11 6.09 -28.34
CA PRO A 189 5.92 4.81 -29.02
C PRO A 189 7.10 4.53 -29.96
N GLU A 190 7.56 3.27 -29.98
CA GLU A 190 8.53 2.78 -30.97
C GLU A 190 8.04 2.94 -32.42
#